data_AF-A0A2P5P764-F1
#
_entry.id   AF-A0A2P5P764-F1
#
_cell.length_a   1.000
_cell.length_b   1.000
_cell.length_c   1.000
_cell.angle_alpha   90.00
_cell.angle_beta   90.00
_cell.angle_gamma   90.00
#
_symmetry.space_group_name_H-M   'P 1'
#
loop_
_entity.id
_entity.type
_entity.pdbx_description
1 polymer ?
#
loop_
_entity_poly.entity_id
_entity_poly.type
_entity_poly.pdbx_seq_one_letter_code
_entity_poly.pdbx_strand_id
1 'polypeptide(L)'
;MSTFHSAISRREFMKGLGLAGVGVGASALVGPTFHDMDEMVAAPTAISRKPWWVKVVDTPPMPMDLSVLKPGRTKALPPTTPAQDNLGPYIAYFQKQFPDWKPSGHWSDYRNGHTAQQFADIKWDALVSHPWMIPPPAMKPPYIMGMRPQGFREYASWKERGYSSRWQGTPEEALKICKVSAQLAGAADLGVIPVDDNFLRVMWGNNGTTQYEFGDVEDFVFTPNDIAPTKVVIPKTCKWYLHWTSRNPYWQANQYCATAGYEGIVSEHPYWVNTLQSIENFLWGLGYLSLSNVHGTYQPSGYAGVMAGSSELGRAGYAMSPKYGLGMRAMWGFLTDLPLAETKPIDAGMWKFCHNCGICAEECTFQSIPKGDPTWEAPSDYQYADRYNPGYLAWRNDTTKCHHCPVCMTVCPFSRNNPSDASIHDIVKATTANTSVFNGFFAKMERTMGGNKFKHPDLVWEADFEPMGVWSE
;
A
#
# COMPACT_ATOMS: atom_id res chain seq x y z
N MET A 1 -41.41 -12.18 -27.94
CA MET A 1 -40.34 -11.21 -28.23
C MET A 1 -39.10 -11.67 -27.48
N SER A 2 -38.13 -12.20 -28.22
CA SER A 2 -36.96 -12.91 -27.72
C SER A 2 -35.86 -11.96 -27.24
N THR A 3 -35.37 -12.25 -26.04
CA THR A 3 -34.24 -11.67 -25.31
C THR A 3 -32.91 -11.92 -26.01
N PHE A 4 -32.10 -10.86 -26.18
CA PHE A 4 -30.70 -10.95 -26.59
C PHE A 4 -29.80 -11.04 -25.35
N HIS A 5 -29.30 -12.24 -25.04
CA HIS A 5 -28.09 -12.44 -24.24
C HIS A 5 -27.16 -13.38 -25.01
N SER A 6 -26.19 -12.79 -25.72
CA SER A 6 -25.09 -13.53 -26.32
C SER A 6 -24.05 -13.83 -25.25
N ALA A 7 -24.19 -14.96 -24.56
CA ALA A 7 -23.17 -15.48 -23.64
C ALA A 7 -22.21 -16.39 -24.42
N ILE A 8 -21.13 -15.82 -24.96
CA ILE A 8 -19.98 -16.65 -25.39
C ILE A 8 -19.38 -17.21 -24.09
N SER A 9 -19.45 -18.53 -23.92
CA SER A 9 -18.88 -19.18 -22.74
C SER A 9 -17.34 -19.08 -22.74
N ARG A 10 -16.69 -19.05 -21.56
CA ARG A 10 -15.22 -19.06 -21.42
C ARG A 10 -14.56 -20.14 -22.30
N ARG A 11 -15.21 -21.29 -22.47
CA ARG A 11 -14.73 -22.40 -23.30
C ARG A 11 -14.77 -22.10 -24.80
N GLU A 12 -15.79 -21.39 -25.28
CA GLU A 12 -15.89 -21.00 -26.69
C GLU A 12 -14.97 -19.83 -27.03
N PHE A 13 -14.75 -18.91 -26.09
CA PHE A 13 -13.73 -17.86 -26.22
C PHE A 13 -12.32 -18.45 -26.36
N MET A 14 -11.97 -19.46 -25.55
CA MET A 14 -10.67 -20.14 -25.64
C MET A 14 -10.47 -20.90 -26.95
N LYS A 15 -11.55 -21.41 -27.56
CA LYS A 15 -11.50 -22.02 -28.90
C LYS A 15 -11.32 -20.96 -30.00
N GLY A 16 -11.95 -19.80 -29.86
CA GLY A 16 -11.84 -18.68 -30.81
C GLY A 16 -10.46 -18.01 -30.84
N LEU A 17 -9.70 -18.09 -29.74
CA LEU A 17 -8.34 -17.54 -29.62
C LEU A 17 -7.25 -18.39 -30.30
N GLY A 18 -7.55 -19.57 -30.85
CA GLY A 18 -6.55 -20.42 -31.50
C GLY A 18 -5.48 -21.01 -30.55
N LEU A 19 -5.67 -20.89 -29.23
CA LEU A 19 -4.74 -21.36 -28.19
C LEU A 19 -4.68 -22.89 -28.02
N ALA A 20 -5.37 -23.65 -28.87
CA ALA A 20 -5.27 -25.11 -28.90
C ALA A 20 -4.11 -25.63 -29.79
N GLY A 21 -3.30 -24.76 -30.41
CA GLY A 21 -2.34 -25.23 -31.42
C GLY A 21 -1.01 -24.50 -31.59
N VAL A 22 -0.73 -23.36 -30.94
CA VAL A 22 0.52 -22.62 -31.20
C VAL A 22 1.13 -22.04 -29.92
N GLY A 23 2.19 -22.70 -29.42
CA GLY A 23 3.36 -22.02 -28.88
C GLY A 23 3.41 -21.67 -27.38
N VAL A 24 3.46 -22.67 -26.49
CA VAL A 24 3.99 -22.51 -25.11
C VAL A 24 5.53 -22.74 -25.06
N GLY A 25 6.21 -22.82 -26.20
CA GLY A 25 7.56 -23.37 -26.29
C GLY A 25 8.77 -22.42 -26.28
N ALA A 26 8.62 -21.09 -26.23
CA ALA A 26 9.80 -20.19 -26.36
C ALA A 26 9.83 -18.97 -25.41
N SER A 27 8.70 -18.56 -24.83
CA SER A 27 8.63 -17.33 -24.03
C SER A 27 8.77 -17.54 -22.52
N ALA A 28 8.90 -18.80 -22.07
CA ALA A 28 9.04 -19.15 -20.64
C ALA A 28 10.52 -19.14 -20.15
N LEU A 29 11.49 -18.83 -21.00
CA LEU A 29 12.93 -19.00 -20.72
C LEU A 29 13.63 -17.77 -20.12
N VAL A 30 12.89 -16.77 -19.63
CA VAL A 30 13.50 -15.55 -19.02
C VAL A 30 13.13 -15.39 -17.55
N GLY A 31 12.92 -16.52 -16.86
CA GLY A 31 12.94 -16.57 -15.39
C GLY A 31 14.37 -16.74 -14.87
N PRO A 32 14.67 -16.35 -13.62
CA PRO A 32 15.96 -16.65 -13.01
C PRO A 32 16.21 -18.17 -13.06
N THR A 33 17.37 -18.57 -13.59
CA THR A 33 17.80 -19.97 -13.62
C THR A 33 18.62 -20.20 -12.36
N PHE A 34 18.16 -21.09 -11.48
CA PHE A 34 18.92 -21.54 -10.31
C PHE A 34 19.54 -22.91 -10.62
N HIS A 35 20.82 -23.07 -10.34
CA HIS A 35 21.56 -24.30 -10.58
C HIS A 35 21.45 -25.30 -9.42
N ASP A 36 21.15 -24.84 -8.20
CA ASP A 36 20.87 -25.69 -7.06
C ASP A 36 19.92 -25.03 -6.03
N MET A 37 19.59 -25.80 -4.99
CA MET A 37 18.71 -25.34 -3.90
C MET A 37 19.36 -24.26 -3.03
N ASP A 38 20.68 -24.24 -2.92
CA ASP A 38 21.39 -23.25 -2.10
C ASP A 38 21.39 -21.89 -2.81
N GLU A 39 21.54 -21.86 -4.14
CA GLU A 39 21.40 -20.68 -4.99
C GLU A 39 19.97 -20.14 -4.95
N MET A 40 18.96 -21.02 -4.97
CA MET A 40 17.55 -20.63 -4.84
C MET A 40 17.24 -20.05 -3.45
N VAL A 41 17.84 -20.57 -2.38
CA VAL A 41 17.64 -20.10 -0.99
C VAL A 41 18.47 -18.84 -0.69
N ALA A 42 19.61 -18.65 -1.37
CA ALA A 42 20.43 -17.45 -1.28
C ALA A 42 19.94 -16.31 -2.18
N ALA A 43 19.04 -16.59 -3.12
CA ALA A 43 18.50 -15.58 -4.02
C ALA A 43 17.83 -14.43 -3.24
N PRO A 44 17.95 -13.16 -3.68
CA PRO A 44 17.23 -12.04 -3.07
C PRO A 44 15.69 -12.24 -3.02
N THR A 45 15.16 -13.07 -3.94
CA THR A 45 13.75 -13.51 -3.99
C THR A 45 13.39 -14.59 -2.96
N ALA A 46 14.37 -15.23 -2.31
CA ALA A 46 14.10 -16.16 -1.21
C ALA A 46 13.68 -15.41 0.06
N ILE A 47 14.24 -14.21 0.26
CA ILE A 47 13.91 -13.34 1.39
C ILE A 47 12.53 -12.72 1.20
N SER A 48 12.17 -12.30 -0.01
CA SER A 48 10.80 -11.90 -0.34
C SER A 48 10.19 -12.86 -1.33
N ARG A 49 9.26 -13.73 -0.87
CA ARG A 49 8.40 -14.62 -1.67
C ARG A 49 7.60 -13.84 -2.72
N LYS A 50 8.28 -13.23 -3.68
CA LYS A 50 7.70 -12.52 -4.82
C LYS A 50 7.10 -13.56 -5.76
N PRO A 51 6.03 -13.20 -6.50
CA PRO A 51 5.59 -14.03 -7.60
C PRO A 51 6.75 -14.29 -8.59
N TRP A 52 6.79 -15.49 -9.17
CA TRP A 52 7.89 -15.97 -10.03
C TRP A 52 8.19 -15.10 -11.26
N TRP A 53 7.23 -14.25 -11.66
CA TRP A 53 7.32 -13.35 -12.81
C TRP A 53 7.81 -11.94 -12.46
N VAL A 54 8.05 -11.64 -11.18
CA VAL A 54 8.59 -10.34 -10.74
C VAL A 54 10.10 -10.34 -10.85
N LYS A 55 10.66 -9.31 -11.49
CA LYS A 55 12.11 -9.13 -11.64
C LYS A 55 12.61 -8.13 -10.61
N VAL A 56 13.75 -8.43 -10.01
CA VAL A 56 14.48 -7.45 -9.18
C VAL A 56 15.37 -6.62 -10.09
N VAL A 57 15.39 -5.31 -9.90
CA VAL A 57 16.08 -4.35 -10.77
C VAL A 57 16.78 -3.28 -9.93
N ASP A 58 17.87 -2.71 -10.44
CA ASP A 58 18.63 -1.66 -9.72
C ASP A 58 17.89 -0.32 -9.67
N THR A 59 17.11 -0.03 -10.71
CA THR A 59 16.33 1.21 -10.84
C THR A 59 14.87 0.89 -11.14
N PRO A 60 13.91 1.56 -10.48
CA PRO A 60 12.50 1.28 -10.72
C PRO A 60 12.10 1.60 -12.17
N PRO A 61 11.06 0.94 -12.73
CA PRO A 61 10.62 1.15 -14.11
C PRO A 61 10.18 2.59 -14.43
N MET A 62 9.77 3.32 -13.41
CA MET A 62 9.34 4.70 -13.53
C MET A 62 10.56 5.65 -13.46
N PRO A 63 10.76 6.54 -14.45
CA PRO A 63 11.90 7.45 -14.49
C PRO A 63 11.96 8.40 -13.29
N MET A 64 13.13 8.45 -12.64
CA MET A 64 13.38 9.30 -11.48
C MET A 64 14.65 10.11 -11.66
N ASP A 65 14.59 11.37 -11.24
CA ASP A 65 15.74 12.25 -11.06
C ASP A 65 15.59 12.98 -9.72
N LEU A 66 16.13 12.37 -8.66
CA LEU A 66 16.06 12.94 -7.32
C LEU A 66 17.01 14.12 -7.12
N SER A 67 17.93 14.41 -8.07
CA SER A 67 18.89 15.51 -7.94
C SER A 67 18.21 16.88 -7.95
N VAL A 68 17.01 16.97 -8.53
CA VAL A 68 16.19 18.20 -8.52
C VAL A 68 15.57 18.48 -7.15
N LEU A 69 15.50 17.48 -6.26
CA LEU A 69 15.02 17.65 -4.90
C LEU A 69 16.13 18.22 -4.02
N LYS A 70 15.79 19.29 -3.30
CA LYS A 70 16.63 19.78 -2.20
C LYS A 70 16.14 19.15 -0.89
N PRO A 71 17.03 18.55 -0.06
CA PRO A 71 16.65 18.01 1.24
C PRO A 71 15.81 19.00 2.06
N GLY A 72 14.74 18.51 2.70
CA GLY A 72 13.87 19.33 3.56
C GLY A 72 12.93 20.29 2.84
N ARG A 73 12.75 20.19 1.50
CA ARG A 73 11.84 21.06 0.72
C ARG A 73 10.62 20.35 0.11
N THR A 74 10.31 19.12 0.49
CA THR A 74 9.03 18.51 0.13
C THR A 74 7.92 19.19 0.92
N LYS A 75 7.12 20.04 0.27
CA LYS A 75 5.98 20.70 0.92
C LYS A 75 4.88 19.65 1.13
N ALA A 76 4.45 19.44 2.37
CA ALA A 76 3.27 18.64 2.62
C ALA A 76 2.07 19.28 1.91
N LEU A 77 1.33 18.47 1.14
CA LEU A 77 -0.01 18.86 0.71
C LEU A 77 -0.81 19.18 1.99
N PRO A 78 -1.54 20.31 2.04
CA PRO A 78 -2.39 20.56 3.19
C PRO A 78 -3.40 19.41 3.24
N PRO A 79 -3.90 19.03 4.42
CA PRO A 79 -5.06 18.16 4.49
C PRO A 79 -6.16 18.86 3.70
N THR A 80 -6.44 18.37 2.49
CA THR A 80 -7.42 19.00 1.62
C THR A 80 -8.78 18.63 2.16
N THR A 81 -9.42 19.56 2.86
CA THR A 81 -10.77 19.43 3.38
C THR A 81 -11.95 19.51 2.38
N PRO A 82 -11.85 19.75 1.05
CA PRO A 82 -13.05 20.13 0.27
C PRO A 82 -13.72 19.01 -0.55
N ALA A 83 -13.39 17.74 -0.30
CA ALA A 83 -14.10 16.62 -0.90
C ALA A 83 -15.18 16.06 0.03
N GLN A 84 -14.91 15.92 1.33
CA GLN A 84 -15.73 15.11 2.24
C GLN A 84 -17.24 15.42 2.20
N ASP A 85 -17.65 16.68 2.01
CA ASP A 85 -19.06 17.10 2.05
C ASP A 85 -19.91 16.79 0.79
N ASN A 86 -19.33 16.38 -0.34
CA ASN A 86 -20.07 16.12 -1.59
C ASN A 86 -19.96 14.68 -2.10
N LEU A 87 -20.65 13.75 -1.43
CA LEU A 87 -20.66 12.33 -1.82
C LEU A 87 -21.59 12.01 -2.99
N GLY A 88 -22.34 12.98 -3.52
CA GLY A 88 -23.33 12.77 -4.57
C GLY A 88 -22.83 11.95 -5.77
N PRO A 89 -21.66 12.26 -6.36
CA PRO A 89 -21.10 11.48 -7.48
C PRO A 89 -20.82 10.02 -7.13
N TYR A 90 -20.37 9.76 -5.90
CA TYR A 90 -20.12 8.41 -5.40
C TYR A 90 -21.43 7.63 -5.21
N ILE A 91 -22.42 8.25 -4.56
CA ILE A 91 -23.76 7.66 -4.37
C ILE A 91 -24.40 7.30 -5.71
N ALA A 92 -24.38 8.25 -6.66
CA ALA A 92 -24.95 8.04 -7.98
C ALA A 92 -24.26 6.89 -8.74
N TYR A 93 -22.93 6.77 -8.59
CA TYR A 93 -22.17 5.66 -9.15
C TYR A 93 -22.62 4.30 -8.58
N PHE A 94 -22.86 4.20 -7.26
CA PHE A 94 -23.38 2.96 -6.66
C PHE A 94 -24.82 2.67 -7.02
N GLN A 95 -25.72 3.65 -6.93
CA GLN A 95 -27.13 3.47 -7.29
C GLN A 95 -27.32 3.07 -8.75
N LYS A 96 -26.40 3.49 -9.63
CA LYS A 96 -26.36 3.02 -11.02
C LYS A 96 -26.03 1.52 -11.12
N GLN A 97 -25.19 0.99 -10.23
CA GLN A 97 -24.81 -0.43 -10.21
C GLN A 97 -25.80 -1.29 -9.42
N PHE A 98 -26.35 -0.75 -8.34
CA PHE A 98 -27.25 -1.39 -7.40
C PHE A 98 -28.45 -0.46 -7.13
N PRO A 99 -29.48 -0.45 -7.99
CA PRO A 99 -30.63 0.47 -7.85
C PRO A 99 -31.47 0.21 -6.59
N ASP A 100 -31.38 -1.00 -6.04
CA ASP A 100 -32.04 -1.45 -4.82
C ASP A 100 -31.26 -1.09 -3.56
N TRP A 101 -29.95 -0.83 -3.67
CA TRP A 101 -29.14 -0.37 -2.55
C TRP A 101 -29.56 1.05 -2.11
N LYS A 102 -29.68 1.23 -0.79
CA LYS A 102 -30.02 2.52 -0.18
C LYS A 102 -29.02 2.87 0.93
N PRO A 103 -28.61 4.14 1.05
CA PRO A 103 -27.89 4.61 2.23
C PRO A 103 -28.79 4.46 3.47
N SER A 104 -28.22 4.07 4.60
CA SER A 104 -28.97 3.86 5.84
C SER A 104 -29.57 5.13 6.45
N GLY A 105 -28.99 6.30 6.16
CA GLY A 105 -29.46 7.60 6.64
C GLY A 105 -29.34 7.82 8.16
N HIS A 106 -28.75 6.88 8.90
CA HIS A 106 -28.56 7.00 10.34
C HIS A 106 -27.22 7.64 10.68
N TRP A 107 -27.26 8.64 11.56
CA TRP A 107 -26.08 9.29 12.14
C TRP A 107 -25.68 8.49 13.39
N SER A 108 -24.43 8.07 13.50
CA SER A 108 -23.85 7.88 14.82
C SER A 108 -23.16 9.20 15.19
N ASP A 109 -23.53 9.78 16.35
CA ASP A 109 -22.90 10.97 16.97
C ASP A 109 -21.43 10.69 17.40
N TYR A 110 -20.68 9.92 16.63
CA TYR A 110 -19.25 9.72 16.87
C TYR A 110 -18.53 11.04 16.57
N ARG A 111 -18.07 11.71 17.64
CA ARG A 111 -17.17 12.86 17.57
C ARG A 111 -16.01 12.52 16.62
N ASN A 112 -15.90 13.25 15.51
CA ASN A 112 -14.95 13.10 14.40
C ASN A 112 -15.36 12.16 13.25
N GLY A 113 -16.66 11.91 13.08
CA GLY A 113 -17.20 11.09 12.02
C GLY A 113 -16.88 11.57 10.59
N HIS A 114 -16.11 10.78 9.85
CA HIS A 114 -15.86 10.98 8.43
C HIS A 114 -17.03 10.45 7.58
N THR A 115 -17.17 10.96 6.36
CA THR A 115 -18.39 10.91 5.55
C THR A 115 -18.86 9.53 5.08
N ALA A 116 -18.07 8.46 5.19
CA ALA A 116 -18.55 7.13 4.85
C ALA A 116 -19.41 6.43 5.92
N GLN A 117 -19.53 7.03 7.13
CA GLN A 117 -20.52 6.64 8.13
C GLN A 117 -21.96 6.92 7.68
N GLN A 118 -22.16 7.74 6.63
CA GLN A 118 -23.48 8.11 6.12
C GLN A 118 -24.19 6.99 5.33
N PHE A 119 -23.54 5.83 5.22
CA PHE A 119 -23.97 4.75 4.35
C PHE A 119 -24.24 3.44 5.11
N ALA A 120 -24.05 3.40 6.43
CA ALA A 120 -24.02 2.19 7.23
C ALA A 120 -25.33 1.68 7.80
N ASP A 121 -25.76 0.48 7.39
CA ASP A 121 -26.81 -0.24 8.10
C ASP A 121 -26.33 -0.64 9.50
N ILE A 122 -27.26 -1.07 10.37
CA ILE A 122 -26.93 -1.38 11.76
C ILE A 122 -25.88 -2.49 11.92
N LYS A 123 -25.76 -3.43 10.96
CA LYS A 123 -24.77 -4.51 11.04
C LYS A 123 -23.38 -3.96 10.78
N TRP A 124 -23.26 -3.04 9.83
CA TRP A 124 -22.04 -2.29 9.53
C TRP A 124 -21.62 -1.38 10.69
N ASP A 125 -22.54 -0.58 11.24
CA ASP A 125 -22.30 0.23 12.45
C ASP A 125 -21.83 -0.63 13.65
N ALA A 126 -22.42 -1.81 13.82
CA ALA A 126 -22.06 -2.74 14.89
C ALA A 126 -20.66 -3.36 14.68
N LEU A 127 -20.26 -3.63 13.43
CA LEU A 127 -18.92 -4.10 13.11
C LEU A 127 -17.86 -3.06 13.52
N VAL A 128 -18.18 -1.77 13.35
CA VAL A 128 -17.28 -0.67 13.76
C VAL A 128 -17.10 -0.58 15.28
N SER A 129 -18.07 -1.09 16.04
CA SER A 129 -18.08 -1.03 17.50
C SER A 129 -17.15 -2.04 18.20
N HIS A 130 -16.31 -2.77 17.46
CA HIS A 130 -15.35 -3.71 18.01
C HIS A 130 -14.33 -2.98 18.92
N PRO A 131 -14.04 -3.47 20.14
CA PRO A 131 -13.28 -2.73 21.19
C PRO A 131 -11.80 -2.49 20.89
N TRP A 132 -11.29 -3.02 19.79
CA TRP A 132 -9.98 -2.64 19.25
C TRP A 132 -10.09 -1.53 18.20
N MET A 133 -11.25 -1.40 17.54
CA MET A 133 -11.58 -0.34 16.57
C MET A 133 -12.02 0.95 17.24
N ILE A 134 -12.64 0.85 18.41
CA ILE A 134 -12.81 1.96 19.35
C ILE A 134 -11.61 1.87 20.31
N PRO A 135 -10.71 2.86 20.34
CA PRO A 135 -9.67 2.92 21.36
C PRO A 135 -10.33 2.70 22.73
N PRO A 136 -9.83 1.79 23.59
CA PRO A 136 -10.23 1.80 24.99
C PRO A 136 -10.13 3.25 25.49
N PRO A 137 -11.00 3.75 26.37
CA PRO A 137 -10.89 5.11 26.92
C PRO A 137 -9.50 5.44 27.50
N ALA A 138 -8.71 4.40 27.83
CA ALA A 138 -7.31 4.47 28.25
C ALA A 138 -6.30 4.76 27.11
N MET A 139 -6.59 4.43 25.85
CA MET A 139 -5.80 4.80 24.67
C MET A 139 -6.40 6.09 24.08
N LYS A 140 -5.87 7.26 24.45
CA LYS A 140 -6.33 8.51 23.83
C LYS A 140 -5.95 8.48 22.33
N PRO A 141 -6.75 9.03 21.40
CA PRO A 141 -6.42 9.13 19.97
C PRO A 141 -4.98 9.59 19.63
N PRO A 142 -4.38 10.56 20.36
CA PRO A 142 -2.99 10.93 20.15
C PRO A 142 -1.96 9.90 20.66
N TYR A 143 -2.34 8.79 21.29
CA TYR A 143 -1.45 7.65 21.58
C TYR A 143 -1.48 6.57 20.49
N ILE A 144 -2.58 6.50 19.72
CA ILE A 144 -2.72 5.57 18.58
C ILE A 144 -2.14 6.20 17.31
N MET A 145 -2.33 7.50 17.14
CA MET A 145 -1.83 8.27 15.99
C MET A 145 -0.60 9.12 16.30
N GLY A 146 -0.30 9.34 17.57
CA GLY A 146 0.88 10.11 17.98
C GLY A 146 2.01 9.17 18.32
N MET A 147 3.05 9.31 17.51
CA MET A 147 4.43 8.93 17.76
C MET A 147 4.69 8.95 19.27
N ARG A 148 4.76 7.78 19.93
CA ARG A 148 5.52 7.72 21.18
C ARG A 148 6.91 8.23 20.80
N PRO A 149 7.45 9.25 21.48
CA PRO A 149 8.75 9.82 21.17
C PRO A 149 9.75 8.72 20.77
N GLN A 150 9.97 7.74 21.63
CA GLN A 150 10.96 6.70 21.38
C GLN A 150 10.44 5.43 20.65
N GLY A 151 9.28 5.50 20.01
CA GLY A 151 8.53 4.34 19.51
C GLY A 151 7.90 3.52 20.64
N PHE A 152 7.39 2.33 20.30
CA PHE A 152 6.93 1.35 21.31
C PHE A 152 8.13 0.62 21.93
N ARG A 153 8.36 0.85 23.23
CA ARG A 153 9.36 0.18 24.08
C ARG A 153 8.70 -0.43 25.31
N GLU A 154 7.67 -1.22 25.10
CA GLU A 154 6.83 -1.75 26.18
C GLU A 154 7.43 -3.02 26.81
N TYR A 155 8.34 -3.67 26.10
CA TYR A 155 9.06 -4.83 26.61
C TYR A 155 10.39 -4.41 27.25
N ALA A 156 10.78 -5.18 28.27
CA ALA A 156 12.10 -5.08 28.87
C ALA A 156 13.19 -5.20 27.79
N SER A 157 14.13 -4.27 27.81
CA SER A 157 15.33 -4.27 26.96
C SER A 157 16.12 -5.57 27.13
N TRP A 158 17.02 -5.86 26.19
CA TRP A 158 17.91 -7.02 26.31
C TRP A 158 18.71 -7.04 27.62
N LYS A 159 19.11 -5.86 28.14
CA LYS A 159 19.82 -5.73 29.42
C LYS A 159 18.93 -6.15 30.60
N GLU A 160 17.70 -5.64 30.64
CA GLU A 160 16.74 -5.96 31.70
C GLU A 160 16.30 -7.43 31.67
N ARG A 161 16.34 -8.07 30.50
CA ARG A 161 16.10 -9.52 30.34
C ARG A 161 17.33 -10.38 30.65
N GLY A 162 18.44 -9.79 31.09
CA GLY A 162 19.63 -10.50 31.55
C GLY A 162 20.61 -10.95 30.45
N TYR A 163 20.47 -10.45 29.22
CA TYR A 163 21.41 -10.74 28.14
C TYR A 163 22.69 -9.91 28.30
N SER A 164 23.84 -10.47 27.93
CA SER A 164 25.15 -9.82 28.02
C SER A 164 25.44 -8.84 26.89
N SER A 165 24.74 -8.96 25.76
CA SER A 165 24.84 -8.07 24.60
C SER A 165 23.51 -8.00 23.84
N ARG A 166 23.35 -6.96 23.03
CA ARG A 166 22.30 -6.92 22.00
C ARG A 166 22.53 -8.05 21.00
N TRP A 167 21.46 -8.53 20.35
CA TRP A 167 21.55 -9.59 19.35
C TRP A 167 22.59 -9.24 18.28
N GLN A 168 23.34 -10.23 17.79
CA GLN A 168 24.33 -10.08 16.72
C GLN A 168 24.05 -11.10 15.63
N GLY A 169 24.21 -10.70 14.37
CA GLY A 169 24.09 -11.56 13.21
C GLY A 169 24.49 -10.82 11.94
N THR A 170 24.43 -11.52 10.80
CA THR A 170 24.68 -10.90 9.49
C THR A 170 23.51 -9.99 9.08
N PRO A 171 23.71 -8.98 8.21
CA PRO A 171 22.62 -8.16 7.69
C PRO A 171 21.49 -8.98 7.02
N GLU A 172 21.84 -10.08 6.38
CA GLU A 172 20.91 -11.01 5.73
C GLU A 172 20.08 -11.79 6.77
N GLU A 173 20.72 -12.26 7.83
CA GLU A 173 20.04 -12.91 8.96
C GLU A 173 19.13 -11.94 9.71
N ALA A 174 19.58 -10.71 9.93
CA ALA A 174 18.81 -9.64 10.55
C ALA A 174 17.52 -9.37 9.76
N LEU A 175 17.63 -9.25 8.43
CA LEU A 175 16.47 -9.08 7.56
C LEU A 175 15.51 -10.28 7.65
N LYS A 176 16.03 -11.50 7.67
CA LYS A 176 15.22 -12.72 7.79
C LYS A 176 14.44 -12.76 9.09
N ILE A 177 15.05 -12.45 10.23
CA ILE A 177 14.34 -12.47 11.53
C ILE A 177 13.32 -11.32 11.65
N CYS A 178 13.64 -10.12 11.13
CA CYS A 178 12.70 -9.01 11.08
C CYS A 178 11.49 -9.36 10.23
N LYS A 179 11.71 -10.06 9.10
CA LYS A 179 10.62 -10.53 8.25
C LYS A 179 9.73 -11.53 8.94
N VAL A 180 10.30 -12.55 9.59
CA VAL A 180 9.52 -13.54 10.34
C VAL A 180 8.68 -12.86 11.42
N SER A 181 9.29 -11.95 12.20
CA SER A 181 8.58 -11.20 13.24
C SER A 181 7.45 -10.35 12.66
N ALA A 182 7.71 -9.62 11.57
CA ALA A 182 6.71 -8.75 10.95
C ALA A 182 5.53 -9.55 10.36
N GLN A 183 5.80 -10.69 9.71
CA GLN A 183 4.77 -11.55 9.13
C GLN A 183 3.92 -12.23 10.21
N LEU A 184 4.54 -12.69 11.30
CA LEU A 184 3.79 -13.19 12.47
C LEU A 184 2.86 -12.11 13.07
N ALA A 185 3.26 -10.84 12.94
CA ALA A 185 2.47 -9.70 13.38
C ALA A 185 1.45 -9.18 12.33
N GLY A 186 1.36 -9.81 11.16
CA GLY A 186 0.38 -9.48 10.11
C GLY A 186 0.89 -8.62 8.95
N ALA A 187 2.20 -8.35 8.84
CA ALA A 187 2.76 -7.65 7.69
C ALA A 187 2.65 -8.50 6.41
N ALA A 188 2.20 -7.89 5.32
CA ALA A 188 2.08 -8.53 4.01
C ALA A 188 3.44 -8.69 3.31
N ASP A 189 4.32 -7.70 3.46
CA ASP A 189 5.68 -7.75 2.94
C ASP A 189 6.60 -6.82 3.73
N LEU A 190 7.90 -7.07 3.61
CA LEU A 190 8.98 -6.32 4.26
C LEU A 190 10.11 -6.06 3.26
N GLY A 191 10.71 -4.88 3.33
CA GLY A 191 11.89 -4.53 2.56
C GLY A 191 12.75 -3.52 3.31
N VAL A 192 13.94 -3.23 2.79
CA VAL A 192 14.94 -2.38 3.45
C VAL A 192 15.57 -1.47 2.42
N ILE A 193 15.69 -0.20 2.75
CA ILE A 193 16.48 0.76 1.98
C ILE A 193 17.52 1.43 2.88
N PRO A 194 18.69 1.80 2.35
CA PRO A 194 19.67 2.54 3.11
C PRO A 194 19.19 3.98 3.36
N VAL A 195 19.64 4.57 4.47
CA VAL A 195 19.52 6.01 4.74
C VAL A 195 20.70 6.71 4.06
N ASP A 196 20.57 6.89 2.74
CA ASP A 196 21.56 7.51 1.87
C ASP A 196 21.15 8.94 1.44
N ASP A 197 21.95 9.56 0.57
CA ASP A 197 21.65 10.91 0.06
C ASP A 197 20.29 10.99 -0.64
N ASN A 198 19.86 9.93 -1.32
CA ASN A 198 18.56 9.89 -2.00
C ASN A 198 17.41 9.81 -0.99
N PHE A 199 17.55 8.99 0.04
CA PHE A 199 16.61 8.94 1.17
C PHE A 199 16.49 10.32 1.83
N LEU A 200 17.62 10.98 2.11
CA LEU A 200 17.65 12.29 2.75
C LEU A 200 17.07 13.41 1.86
N ARG A 201 17.17 13.29 0.53
CA ARG A 201 16.53 14.22 -0.41
C ARG A 201 15.01 14.17 -0.36
N VAL A 202 14.42 12.98 -0.15
CA VAL A 202 12.96 12.79 -0.09
C VAL A 202 12.38 12.93 1.32
N MET A 203 13.21 12.82 2.36
CA MET A 203 12.80 12.97 3.75
C MET A 203 12.27 14.38 4.06
N TRP A 204 11.16 14.45 4.79
CA TRP A 204 10.57 15.68 5.28
C TRP A 204 11.42 16.20 6.44
N GLY A 205 12.36 17.11 6.17
CA GLY A 205 13.13 17.77 7.24
C GLY A 205 12.23 18.54 8.22
N ASN A 206 11.03 18.95 7.79
CA ASN A 206 9.96 19.44 8.64
C ASN A 206 8.61 19.03 8.01
N ASN A 207 7.72 18.44 8.79
CA ASN A 207 6.41 17.97 8.32
C ASN A 207 5.27 18.99 8.51
N GLY A 208 5.59 20.22 8.89
CA GLY A 208 4.66 21.29 9.26
C GLY A 208 4.46 21.44 10.77
N THR A 209 4.75 20.40 11.54
CA THR A 209 4.63 20.39 13.02
C THR A 209 5.96 20.05 13.69
N THR A 210 6.66 19.07 13.16
CA THR A 210 7.87 18.48 13.73
C THR A 210 9.03 18.64 12.77
N GLN A 211 10.16 19.14 13.28
CA GLN A 211 11.45 19.17 12.59
C GLN A 211 12.23 17.89 12.89
N TYR A 212 12.80 17.27 11.86
CA TYR A 212 13.65 16.07 11.97
C TYR A 212 15.08 16.40 11.54
N GLU A 213 16.07 16.03 12.36
CA GLU A 213 17.49 16.19 12.02
C GLU A 213 18.32 15.02 12.55
N PHE A 214 19.43 14.69 11.86
CA PHE A 214 20.36 13.67 12.34
C PHE A 214 21.44 14.31 13.24
N GLY A 215 21.66 13.74 14.41
CA GLY A 215 22.57 14.26 15.43
C GLY A 215 23.48 13.18 16.02
N ASP A 216 24.52 13.66 16.71
CA ASP A 216 25.41 12.80 17.49
C ASP A 216 24.80 12.57 18.88
N VAL A 217 23.83 11.65 18.92
CA VAL A 217 23.06 11.28 20.11
C VAL A 217 22.99 9.75 20.19
N GLU A 218 23.03 9.21 21.40
CA GLU A 218 22.96 7.76 21.63
C GLU A 218 21.55 7.19 21.39
N ASP A 219 20.53 8.02 21.56
CA ASP A 219 19.12 7.68 21.41
C ASP A 219 18.36 8.87 20.80
N PHE A 220 17.14 8.64 20.33
CA PHE A 220 16.28 9.68 19.79
C PHE A 220 15.95 10.75 20.83
N VAL A 221 16.16 12.03 20.49
CA VAL A 221 15.87 13.16 21.39
C VAL A 221 14.67 13.94 20.89
N PHE A 222 13.68 14.14 21.76
CA PHE A 222 12.42 14.81 21.45
C PHE A 222 12.30 16.11 22.22
N THR A 223 11.81 17.14 21.55
CA THR A 223 11.55 18.45 22.16
C THR A 223 10.15 18.92 21.77
N PRO A 224 9.22 19.10 22.72
CA PRO A 224 9.27 18.55 24.09
C PRO A 224 9.32 17.01 24.05
N ASN A 225 9.76 16.39 25.14
CA ASN A 225 9.71 14.93 25.30
C ASN A 225 8.27 14.49 25.68
N ASP A 226 7.35 14.73 24.77
CA ASP A 226 5.92 14.46 24.93
C ASP A 226 5.30 14.09 23.57
N ILE A 227 4.02 13.76 23.59
CA ILE A 227 3.21 13.57 22.39
C ILE A 227 3.22 14.86 21.57
N ALA A 228 3.40 14.73 20.25
CA ALA A 228 3.57 15.84 19.31
C ALA A 228 4.84 16.70 19.56
N PRO A 229 6.03 16.11 19.42
CA PRO A 229 7.29 16.85 19.50
C PRO A 229 7.36 17.90 18.38
N THR A 230 7.92 19.07 18.68
CA THR A 230 8.24 20.09 17.66
C THR A 230 9.59 19.82 17.00
N LYS A 231 10.47 19.05 17.65
CA LYS A 231 11.77 18.64 17.12
C LYS A 231 12.13 17.21 17.54
N VAL A 232 12.73 16.46 16.61
CA VAL A 232 13.27 15.11 16.78
C VAL A 232 14.71 15.07 16.26
N VAL A 233 15.65 14.70 17.12
CA VAL A 233 17.04 14.41 16.75
C VAL A 233 17.20 12.90 16.64
N ILE A 234 17.56 12.44 15.44
CA ILE A 234 17.76 11.04 15.08
C ILE A 234 19.25 10.69 15.23
N PRO A 235 19.60 9.60 15.95
CA PRO A 235 20.98 9.12 15.99
C PRO A 235 21.55 8.88 14.59
N LYS A 236 22.77 9.35 14.34
CA LYS A 236 23.52 9.06 13.10
C LYS A 236 23.80 7.57 12.89
N THR A 237 23.63 6.76 13.92
CA THR A 237 23.73 5.30 13.85
C THR A 237 22.56 4.67 13.09
N CYS A 238 21.41 5.35 12.98
CA CYS A 238 20.25 4.88 12.23
C CYS A 238 20.48 4.98 10.72
N LYS A 239 21.14 3.96 10.16
CA LYS A 239 21.55 3.90 8.74
C LYS A 239 20.60 3.11 7.84
N TRP A 240 19.56 2.49 8.42
CA TRP A 240 18.65 1.62 7.71
C TRP A 240 17.21 2.05 7.88
N TYR A 241 16.41 1.92 6.82
CA TYR A 241 14.98 2.11 6.85
C TYR A 241 14.28 0.80 6.53
N LEU A 242 13.66 0.19 7.54
CA LEU A 242 12.91 -1.06 7.44
C LEU A 242 11.48 -0.75 7.00
N HIS A 243 11.19 -0.94 5.72
CA HIS A 243 9.85 -0.78 5.13
C HIS A 243 8.98 -2.02 5.37
N TRP A 244 7.70 -1.81 5.66
CA TRP A 244 6.71 -2.87 5.77
C TRP A 244 5.39 -2.46 5.12
N THR A 245 4.61 -3.47 4.73
CA THR A 245 3.29 -3.27 4.14
C THR A 245 2.22 -4.02 4.91
N SER A 246 1.01 -3.45 4.95
CA SER A 246 -0.21 -4.12 5.41
C SER A 246 -1.25 -4.11 4.30
N ARG A 247 -1.99 -5.20 4.17
CA ARG A 247 -3.05 -5.35 3.17
C ARG A 247 -4.38 -4.82 3.70
N ASN A 248 -5.18 -4.24 2.81
CA ASN A 248 -6.60 -4.12 3.07
C ASN A 248 -7.21 -5.53 3.10
N PRO A 249 -8.16 -5.82 4.01
CA PRO A 249 -9.04 -6.95 3.90
C PRO A 249 -9.73 -6.93 2.53
N TYR A 250 -9.85 -8.11 1.95
CA TYR A 250 -10.25 -8.24 0.55
C TYR A 250 -11.65 -7.67 0.27
N TRP A 251 -12.60 -7.99 1.16
CA TRP A 251 -13.97 -7.53 1.04
C TRP A 251 -14.04 -6.01 1.13
N GLN A 252 -13.11 -5.39 1.83
CA GLN A 252 -13.01 -3.94 1.86
C GLN A 252 -12.66 -3.47 0.46
N ALA A 253 -11.50 -3.88 -0.09
CA ALA A 253 -11.05 -3.48 -1.44
C ALA A 253 -12.05 -3.71 -2.59
N ASN A 254 -13.03 -4.62 -2.48
CA ASN A 254 -14.03 -4.91 -3.53
C ASN A 254 -15.50 -4.63 -3.18
N GLN A 255 -15.79 -4.37 -1.91
CA GLN A 255 -17.14 -4.06 -1.40
C GLN A 255 -17.12 -2.77 -0.62
N TYR A 256 -16.29 -1.80 -1.00
CA TYR A 256 -16.54 -0.40 -0.65
C TYR A 256 -17.83 0.13 -1.35
N CYS A 257 -18.90 -0.64 -1.38
CA CYS A 257 -20.23 -0.16 -1.66
C CYS A 257 -20.68 0.66 -0.49
N ALA A 258 -20.53 1.97 -0.65
CA ALA A 258 -21.07 3.05 0.17
C ALA A 258 -20.65 3.09 1.66
N THR A 259 -20.67 1.96 2.34
CA THR A 259 -20.77 1.76 3.78
C THR A 259 -19.49 1.21 4.41
N ALA A 260 -19.08 0.05 3.93
CA ALA A 260 -18.00 -0.80 4.44
C ALA A 260 -16.61 -0.21 4.23
N GLY A 261 -16.56 0.93 3.56
CA GLY A 261 -15.35 1.42 2.96
C GLY A 261 -14.44 2.14 3.93
N TYR A 262 -14.98 3.17 4.56
CA TYR A 262 -14.28 3.82 5.64
C TYR A 262 -14.34 3.00 6.92
N GLU A 263 -15.42 2.26 7.15
CA GLU A 263 -15.46 1.28 8.24
C GLU A 263 -14.36 0.23 8.12
N GLY A 264 -14.06 -0.19 6.89
CA GLY A 264 -12.91 -1.00 6.57
C GLY A 264 -11.61 -0.33 6.96
N ILE A 265 -11.42 0.92 6.53
CA ILE A 265 -10.30 1.77 6.97
C ILE A 265 -10.22 1.80 8.51
N VAL A 266 -11.32 2.04 9.24
CA VAL A 266 -11.37 2.06 10.72
C VAL A 266 -11.10 0.68 11.33
N SER A 267 -11.51 -0.41 10.67
CA SER A 267 -11.30 -1.79 11.13
C SER A 267 -9.87 -2.28 10.97
N GLU A 268 -9.15 -1.69 10.01
CA GLU A 268 -7.74 -1.98 9.73
C GLU A 268 -6.79 -1.23 10.66
N HIS A 269 -7.20 -0.06 11.18
CA HIS A 269 -6.38 0.75 12.08
C HIS A 269 -5.77 -0.06 13.23
N PRO A 270 -6.55 -0.86 13.97
CA PRO A 270 -6.02 -1.66 15.07
C PRO A 270 -5.06 -2.75 14.59
N TYR A 271 -5.31 -3.34 13.42
CA TYR A 271 -4.50 -4.42 12.88
C TYR A 271 -3.11 -3.95 12.51
N TRP A 272 -3.01 -2.86 11.75
CA TRP A 272 -1.70 -2.33 11.39
C TRP A 272 -1.00 -1.69 12.60
N VAL A 273 -1.73 -1.14 13.58
CA VAL A 273 -1.11 -0.64 14.83
C VAL A 273 -0.44 -1.79 15.58
N ASN A 274 -1.12 -2.94 15.71
CA ASN A 274 -0.55 -4.13 16.32
C ASN A 274 0.68 -4.63 15.55
N THR A 275 0.63 -4.67 14.22
CA THR A 275 1.80 -5.01 13.40
C THR A 275 2.97 -4.06 13.68
N LEU A 276 2.71 -2.76 13.68
CA LEU A 276 3.71 -1.73 13.89
C LEU A 276 4.37 -1.84 15.28
N GLN A 277 3.55 -1.90 16.32
CA GLN A 277 4.00 -2.04 17.71
C GLN A 277 4.78 -3.33 17.93
N SER A 278 4.37 -4.44 17.29
CA SER A 278 5.09 -5.70 17.37
C SER A 278 6.47 -5.62 16.74
N ILE A 279 6.61 -4.94 15.60
CA ILE A 279 7.90 -4.75 14.93
C ILE A 279 8.83 -3.85 15.75
N GLU A 280 8.35 -2.70 16.25
CA GLU A 280 9.18 -1.82 17.10
C GLU A 280 9.63 -2.51 18.39
N ASN A 281 8.71 -3.18 19.09
CA ASN A 281 9.04 -3.93 20.30
C ASN A 281 10.01 -5.09 20.01
N PHE A 282 9.92 -5.72 18.84
CA PHE A 282 10.88 -6.74 18.43
C PHE A 282 12.28 -6.16 18.22
N LEU A 283 12.40 -5.03 17.52
CA LEU A 283 13.68 -4.32 17.33
C LEU A 283 14.27 -3.88 18.67
N TRP A 284 13.44 -3.32 19.56
CA TRP A 284 13.84 -2.96 20.92
C TRP A 284 14.29 -4.17 21.73
N GLY A 285 13.56 -5.28 21.62
CA GLY A 285 13.93 -6.56 22.23
C GLY A 285 15.29 -7.05 21.76
N LEU A 286 15.60 -6.96 20.46
CA LEU A 286 16.92 -7.29 19.92
C LEU A 286 18.02 -6.34 20.41
N GLY A 287 17.66 -5.15 20.88
CA GLY A 287 18.56 -4.12 21.39
C GLY A 287 18.96 -3.07 20.38
N TYR A 288 18.06 -2.78 19.45
CA TYR A 288 18.22 -1.80 18.40
C TYR A 288 17.14 -0.72 18.50
N LEU A 289 17.51 0.48 18.07
CA LEU A 289 16.64 1.65 18.03
C LEU A 289 15.68 1.55 16.85
N SER A 290 14.46 2.05 17.01
CA SER A 290 13.50 2.17 15.92
C SER A 290 12.69 3.47 16.06
N LEU A 291 12.52 4.20 14.96
CA LEU A 291 11.61 5.34 14.87
C LEU A 291 10.62 5.12 13.74
N SER A 292 9.35 4.92 14.08
CA SER A 292 8.29 4.69 13.09
C SER A 292 7.95 5.90 12.22
N ASN A 293 7.72 5.63 10.93
CA ASN A 293 7.23 6.57 9.93
C ASN A 293 5.71 6.45 9.71
N VAL A 294 4.94 6.40 10.80
CA VAL A 294 3.48 6.24 10.74
C VAL A 294 2.87 7.37 9.93
N HIS A 295 1.93 7.07 9.03
CA HIS A 295 1.31 8.06 8.13
C HIS A 295 2.30 8.90 7.31
N GLY A 296 3.53 8.42 7.12
CA GLY A 296 4.56 9.10 6.36
C GLY A 296 5.25 10.26 7.10
N THR A 297 5.07 10.42 8.42
CA THR A 297 5.52 11.56 9.26
C THR A 297 6.84 12.26 8.92
N TYR A 298 7.84 11.54 8.38
CA TYR A 298 9.09 12.13 7.93
C TYR A 298 9.53 11.63 6.54
N GLN A 299 8.81 10.73 5.89
CA GLN A 299 9.21 10.18 4.60
C GLN A 299 7.97 9.77 3.75
N PRO A 300 7.94 10.07 2.43
CA PRO A 300 6.88 9.59 1.53
C PRO A 300 6.78 8.06 1.38
N SER A 301 5.75 7.46 1.97
CA SER A 301 5.46 6.01 1.95
C SER A 301 5.62 5.31 0.60
N GLY A 302 5.14 5.94 -0.48
CA GLY A 302 5.22 5.38 -1.83
C GLY A 302 6.66 5.23 -2.34
N TYR A 303 7.55 6.17 -2.01
CA TYR A 303 8.98 6.05 -2.34
C TYR A 303 9.61 4.86 -1.62
N ALA A 304 9.33 4.72 -0.32
CA ALA A 304 9.86 3.59 0.45
C ALA A 304 9.38 2.24 -0.13
N GLY A 305 8.11 2.14 -0.51
CA GLY A 305 7.57 0.92 -1.11
C GLY A 305 8.19 0.57 -2.48
N VAL A 306 8.40 1.57 -3.34
CA VAL A 306 9.02 1.36 -4.65
C VAL A 306 10.50 0.98 -4.50
N MET A 307 11.24 1.73 -3.69
CA MET A 307 12.69 1.52 -3.54
C MET A 307 13.01 0.24 -2.76
N ALA A 308 12.18 -0.14 -1.78
CA ALA A 308 12.33 -1.40 -1.06
C ALA A 308 11.83 -2.62 -1.85
N GLY A 309 11.29 -2.41 -3.06
CA GLY A 309 10.83 -3.48 -3.94
C GLY A 309 9.51 -4.13 -3.52
N SER A 310 8.69 -3.48 -2.69
CA SER A 310 7.35 -4.00 -2.34
C SER A 310 6.30 -3.73 -3.44
N SER A 311 6.55 -2.74 -4.29
CA SER A 311 5.58 -2.20 -5.25
C SER A 311 6.22 -1.46 -6.43
N GLU A 312 5.44 -1.16 -7.46
CA GLU A 312 5.74 -0.12 -8.47
C GLU A 312 4.78 1.06 -8.32
N LEU A 313 5.08 2.21 -8.93
CA LEU A 313 4.12 3.31 -8.98
C LEU A 313 2.91 2.94 -9.88
N GLY A 314 1.69 3.16 -9.41
CA GLY A 314 0.46 3.00 -10.20
C GLY A 314 -0.07 4.33 -10.75
N ARG A 315 -0.92 4.26 -11.78
CA ARG A 315 -1.68 5.43 -12.30
C ARG A 315 -2.52 6.12 -11.23
N ALA A 316 -3.00 5.37 -10.24
CA ALA A 316 -3.75 5.92 -9.13
C ALA A 316 -2.89 6.77 -8.16
N GLY A 317 -1.61 7.03 -8.46
CA GLY A 317 -0.76 7.96 -7.73
C GLY A 317 -0.15 7.38 -6.45
N TYR A 318 -0.35 6.10 -6.18
CA TYR A 318 0.25 5.37 -5.06
C TYR A 318 0.77 4.01 -5.50
N ALA A 319 1.50 3.35 -4.61
CA ALA A 319 2.23 2.14 -4.90
C ALA A 319 1.30 0.93 -5.12
N MET A 320 1.62 0.13 -6.13
CA MET A 320 0.89 -1.04 -6.59
C MET A 320 1.76 -2.28 -6.38
N SER A 321 1.30 -3.20 -5.54
CA SER A 321 2.01 -4.46 -5.23
C SER A 321 1.75 -5.50 -6.32
N PRO A 322 2.76 -6.32 -6.72
CA PRO A 322 2.53 -7.44 -7.64
C PRO A 322 1.48 -8.44 -7.15
N LYS A 323 1.44 -8.66 -5.84
CA LYS A 323 0.53 -9.61 -5.18
C LYS A 323 -0.87 -9.03 -4.99
N TYR A 324 -0.93 -7.83 -4.42
CA TYR A 324 -2.19 -7.27 -3.91
C TYR A 324 -2.71 -6.06 -4.70
N GLY A 325 -2.04 -5.70 -5.79
CA GLY A 325 -2.40 -4.54 -6.60
C GLY A 325 -2.41 -3.27 -5.78
N LEU A 326 -3.50 -2.51 -5.89
CA LEU A 326 -3.69 -1.26 -5.16
C LEU A 326 -4.27 -1.46 -3.74
N GLY A 327 -4.49 -2.71 -3.31
CA GLY A 327 -5.07 -3.06 -2.01
C GLY A 327 -4.09 -3.02 -0.82
N MET A 328 -3.06 -2.18 -0.86
CA MET A 328 -2.11 -2.01 0.25
C MET A 328 -2.53 -0.82 1.12
N ARG A 329 -2.80 -1.07 2.40
CA ARG A 329 -3.30 -0.06 3.35
C ARG A 329 -2.22 0.86 3.87
N ALA A 330 -1.20 0.21 4.42
CA ALA A 330 -0.12 0.82 5.16
C ALA A 330 1.16 0.43 4.45
N MET A 331 2.00 1.43 4.21
CA MET A 331 3.29 1.30 3.55
C MET A 331 4.25 2.22 4.28
N TRP A 332 4.68 1.83 5.46
CA TRP A 332 5.51 2.66 6.33
C TRP A 332 6.81 1.95 6.63
N GLY A 333 7.52 2.42 7.64
CA GLY A 333 8.78 1.82 8.03
C GLY A 333 9.36 2.42 9.28
N PHE A 334 10.57 1.97 9.59
CA PHE A 334 11.29 2.34 10.80
C PHE A 334 12.71 2.73 10.43
N LEU A 335 13.15 3.90 10.88
CA LEU A 335 14.58 4.19 10.95
C LEU A 335 15.20 3.37 12.07
N THR A 336 16.27 2.63 11.80
CA THR A 336 16.91 1.75 12.78
C THR A 336 18.43 1.71 12.63
N ASP A 337 19.12 1.46 13.75
CA ASP A 337 20.56 1.20 13.80
C ASP A 337 20.91 -0.30 13.64
N LEU A 338 19.92 -1.17 13.47
CA LEU A 338 20.12 -2.58 13.12
C LEU A 338 20.73 -2.70 11.71
N PRO A 339 21.92 -3.30 11.55
CA PRO A 339 22.46 -3.62 10.23
C PRO A 339 21.54 -4.58 9.48
N LEU A 340 21.07 -4.18 8.29
CA LEU A 340 20.11 -4.94 7.49
C LEU A 340 20.59 -5.07 6.05
N ALA A 341 20.31 -6.19 5.40
CA ALA A 341 20.57 -6.33 3.97
C ALA A 341 19.60 -5.46 3.16
N GLU A 342 20.10 -4.69 2.20
CA GLU A 342 19.27 -3.85 1.32
C GLU A 342 18.40 -4.71 0.40
N THR A 343 17.13 -4.34 0.24
CA THR A 343 16.27 -4.86 -0.81
C THR A 343 16.21 -3.90 -1.99
N LYS A 344 16.01 -4.43 -3.19
CA LYS A 344 16.09 -3.65 -4.44
C LYS A 344 14.71 -3.44 -5.06
N PRO A 345 14.53 -2.40 -5.90
CA PRO A 345 13.33 -2.19 -6.70
C PRO A 345 12.93 -3.40 -7.55
N ILE A 346 11.70 -3.38 -8.07
CA ILE A 346 11.15 -4.45 -8.91
C ILE A 346 10.59 -3.96 -10.25
N ASP A 347 10.61 -4.82 -11.27
CA ASP A 347 9.84 -4.72 -12.51
C ASP A 347 8.93 -5.95 -12.66
N ALA A 348 7.65 -5.68 -12.54
CA ALA A 348 6.48 -6.54 -12.65
C ALA A 348 5.59 -6.13 -13.85
N GLY A 349 6.06 -5.20 -14.69
CA GLY A 349 5.34 -4.68 -15.86
C GLY A 349 4.17 -3.77 -15.53
N MET A 350 3.97 -3.42 -14.26
CA MET A 350 2.80 -2.71 -13.76
C MET A 350 2.75 -1.25 -14.21
N TRP A 351 3.87 -0.53 -14.11
CA TRP A 351 4.05 0.83 -14.59
C TRP A 351 3.75 0.92 -16.09
N LYS A 352 4.35 0.00 -16.88
CA LYS A 352 4.14 -0.10 -18.34
C LYS A 352 2.69 -0.42 -18.69
N PHE A 353 2.02 -1.26 -17.90
CA PHE A 353 0.61 -1.57 -18.09
C PHE A 353 -0.29 -0.35 -17.86
N CYS A 354 0.03 0.49 -16.87
CA CYS A 354 -0.73 1.69 -16.56
C CYS A 354 -0.83 2.68 -17.74
N HIS A 355 0.14 2.72 -18.66
CA HIS A 355 0.08 3.56 -19.87
C HIS A 355 -1.09 3.20 -20.80
N ASN A 356 -1.45 1.90 -20.90
CA ASN A 356 -2.51 1.43 -21.77
C ASN A 356 -3.84 1.16 -21.02
N CYS A 357 -3.77 0.98 -19.69
CA CYS A 357 -4.91 0.55 -18.90
C CYS A 357 -5.93 1.66 -18.66
N GLY A 358 -5.62 2.68 -17.86
CA GLY A 358 -6.52 3.82 -17.64
C GLY A 358 -7.84 3.56 -16.89
N ILE A 359 -8.20 2.31 -16.56
CA ILE A 359 -9.53 1.96 -15.99
C ILE A 359 -9.82 2.73 -14.69
N CYS A 360 -8.85 2.85 -13.78
CA CYS A 360 -9.03 3.63 -12.55
C CYS A 360 -9.37 5.11 -12.80
N ALA A 361 -8.88 5.69 -13.91
CA ALA A 361 -9.18 7.07 -14.31
C ALA A 361 -10.53 7.19 -15.02
N GLU A 362 -11.01 6.12 -15.66
CA GLU A 362 -12.33 6.05 -16.28
C GLU A 362 -13.44 5.97 -15.22
N GLU A 363 -13.21 5.17 -14.18
CA GLU A 363 -14.18 4.90 -13.12
C GLU A 363 -14.10 5.90 -11.95
N CYS A 364 -13.08 6.77 -11.91
CA CYS A 364 -12.94 7.76 -10.83
C CYS A 364 -14.14 8.71 -10.79
N THR A 365 -14.99 8.55 -9.78
CA THR A 365 -16.24 9.31 -9.59
C THR A 365 -16.03 10.82 -9.42
N PHE A 366 -14.81 11.21 -9.03
CA PHE A 366 -14.43 12.60 -8.77
C PHE A 366 -13.41 13.14 -9.77
N GLN A 367 -13.05 12.37 -10.80
CA GLN A 367 -12.15 12.80 -11.86
C GLN A 367 -10.79 13.33 -11.35
N SER A 368 -10.31 12.75 -10.24
CA SER A 368 -9.03 13.10 -9.62
C SER A 368 -7.84 12.50 -10.37
N ILE A 369 -8.03 11.36 -11.05
CA ILE A 369 -6.95 10.62 -11.72
C ILE A 369 -6.88 11.02 -13.21
N PRO A 370 -5.72 11.43 -13.74
CA PRO A 370 -5.60 11.82 -15.14
C PRO A 370 -5.64 10.62 -16.09
N LYS A 371 -6.29 10.82 -17.25
CA LYS A 371 -6.37 9.83 -18.33
C LYS A 371 -5.16 9.83 -19.26
N GLY A 372 -4.45 10.97 -19.34
CA GLY A 372 -3.30 11.14 -20.22
C GLY A 372 -2.03 10.44 -19.77
N ASP A 373 -0.92 10.83 -20.38
CA ASP A 373 0.43 10.38 -20.03
C ASP A 373 0.90 10.97 -18.70
N PRO A 374 1.84 10.29 -18.00
CA PRO A 374 2.41 10.83 -16.77
C PRO A 374 3.27 12.05 -17.07
N THR A 375 3.43 12.92 -16.07
CA THR A 375 4.16 14.18 -16.18
C THR A 375 5.16 14.35 -15.04
N TRP A 376 6.25 15.07 -15.31
CA TRP A 376 7.24 15.44 -14.29
C TRP A 376 6.71 16.47 -13.31
N GLU A 377 5.82 17.34 -13.77
CA GLU A 377 5.21 18.42 -12.98
C GLU A 377 3.69 18.27 -12.94
N ALA A 378 3.08 18.73 -11.85
CA ALA A 378 1.62 18.81 -11.77
C ALA A 378 1.08 19.89 -12.72
N PRO A 379 -0.11 19.68 -13.33
CA PRO A 379 -0.77 20.72 -14.11
C PRO A 379 -0.93 22.01 -13.31
N SER A 380 -0.68 23.16 -13.95
CA SER A 380 -0.65 24.47 -13.29
C SER A 380 -2.01 24.94 -12.77
N ASP A 381 -3.10 24.35 -13.25
CA ASP A 381 -4.47 24.62 -12.81
C ASP A 381 -4.85 23.86 -11.52
N TYR A 382 -4.00 22.95 -11.04
CA TYR A 382 -4.22 22.29 -9.76
C TYR A 382 -4.03 23.30 -8.62
N GLN A 383 -4.97 23.35 -7.67
CA GLN A 383 -4.94 24.30 -6.54
C GLN A 383 -3.61 24.26 -5.75
N TYR A 384 -2.98 23.09 -5.68
CA TYR A 384 -1.71 22.86 -4.99
C TYR A 384 -0.62 22.32 -5.90
N ALA A 385 -0.59 22.74 -7.18
CA ALA A 385 0.41 22.31 -8.15
C ALA A 385 1.85 22.44 -7.63
N ASP A 386 2.13 23.51 -6.88
CA ASP A 386 3.45 23.83 -6.30
C ASP A 386 3.87 22.91 -5.14
N ARG A 387 2.97 22.02 -4.68
CA ARG A 387 3.21 21.08 -3.58
C ARG A 387 3.40 19.64 -4.04
N TYR A 388 3.27 19.35 -5.34
CA TYR A 388 3.63 18.03 -5.86
C TYR A 388 5.14 17.90 -5.88
N ASN A 389 5.66 16.84 -5.26
CA ASN A 389 7.09 16.59 -5.24
C ASN A 389 7.59 16.32 -6.68
N PRO A 390 8.57 17.08 -7.18
CA PRO A 390 9.19 16.83 -8.47
C PRO A 390 10.16 15.64 -8.38
N GLY A 391 10.92 15.41 -9.45
CA GLY A 391 12.00 14.41 -9.47
C GLY A 391 11.56 12.99 -9.79
N TYR A 392 10.32 12.81 -10.22
CA TYR A 392 9.86 11.54 -10.77
C TYR A 392 8.69 11.73 -11.74
N LEU A 393 8.59 10.84 -12.73
CA LEU A 393 7.54 10.84 -13.73
C LEU A 393 6.28 10.17 -13.15
N ALA A 394 5.15 10.86 -13.07
CA ALA A 394 3.96 10.30 -12.46
C ALA A 394 2.66 10.79 -13.08
N TRP A 395 1.61 9.98 -12.96
CA TRP A 395 0.25 10.48 -13.12
C TRP A 395 -0.08 11.37 -11.93
N ARG A 396 -0.01 12.68 -12.15
CA ARG A 396 -0.25 13.70 -11.13
C ARG A 396 -1.76 13.77 -10.89
N ASN A 397 -2.24 13.09 -9.85
CA ASN A 397 -3.64 13.12 -9.47
C ASN A 397 -3.99 14.44 -8.80
N ASP A 398 -5.15 15.01 -9.09
CA ASP A 398 -5.66 16.18 -8.37
C ASP A 398 -6.22 15.74 -7.01
N THR A 399 -5.39 15.78 -5.97
CA THR A 399 -5.78 15.34 -4.62
C THR A 399 -6.89 16.19 -4.02
N THR A 400 -7.13 17.41 -4.51
CA THR A 400 -8.21 18.28 -4.01
C THR A 400 -9.60 17.75 -4.34
N LYS A 401 -9.69 16.95 -5.40
CA LYS A 401 -10.91 16.27 -5.84
C LYS A 401 -11.03 14.86 -5.26
N CYS A 402 -10.01 14.33 -4.58
CA CYS A 402 -10.05 12.95 -4.11
C CYS A 402 -10.81 12.85 -2.79
N HIS A 403 -11.85 12.02 -2.74
CA HIS A 403 -12.61 11.74 -1.51
C HIS A 403 -12.04 10.57 -0.70
N HIS A 404 -10.83 10.11 -1.03
CA HIS A 404 -10.29 8.84 -0.52
C HIS A 404 -11.26 7.66 -0.75
N CYS A 405 -12.05 7.77 -1.81
CA CYS A 405 -12.90 6.68 -2.23
C CYS A 405 -12.02 5.58 -2.87
N PRO A 406 -12.54 4.36 -2.98
CA PRO A 406 -11.79 3.14 -3.22
C PRO A 406 -11.97 2.58 -4.62
N VAL A 407 -12.77 3.26 -5.46
CA VAL A 407 -13.12 2.79 -6.80
C VAL A 407 -11.87 2.44 -7.57
N CYS A 408 -10.85 3.29 -7.52
CA CYS A 408 -9.58 3.02 -8.17
C CYS A 408 -8.86 1.77 -7.65
N MET A 409 -8.97 1.45 -6.35
CA MET A 409 -8.42 0.22 -5.77
C MET A 409 -9.20 -0.99 -6.27
N THR A 410 -10.53 -0.93 -6.24
CA THR A 410 -11.44 -2.00 -6.66
C THR A 410 -11.24 -2.34 -8.13
N VAL A 411 -11.40 -1.36 -9.03
CA VAL A 411 -11.43 -1.61 -10.48
C VAL A 411 -10.05 -1.88 -11.09
N CYS A 412 -8.99 -1.88 -10.28
CA CYS A 412 -7.65 -2.14 -10.78
C CYS A 412 -7.47 -3.62 -11.13
N PRO A 413 -7.01 -3.97 -12.36
CA PRO A 413 -6.81 -5.37 -12.76
C PRO A 413 -5.78 -6.13 -11.93
N PHE A 414 -4.89 -5.41 -11.23
CA PHE A 414 -3.88 -5.99 -10.37
C PHE A 414 -4.38 -6.24 -8.94
N SER A 415 -5.45 -5.56 -8.51
CA SER A 415 -6.11 -5.81 -7.22
C SER A 415 -6.88 -7.12 -7.32
N ARG A 416 -6.34 -8.19 -6.77
CA ARG A 416 -6.91 -9.53 -6.94
C ARG A 416 -7.92 -9.86 -5.84
N ASN A 417 -8.97 -10.56 -6.24
CA ASN A 417 -10.10 -10.88 -5.37
C ASN A 417 -9.96 -12.19 -4.59
N ASN A 418 -9.33 -13.19 -5.20
CA ASN A 418 -8.86 -14.42 -4.57
C ASN A 418 -7.84 -15.09 -5.52
N PRO A 419 -6.69 -15.62 -5.06
CA PRO A 419 -5.78 -16.51 -5.79
C PRO A 419 -6.42 -17.67 -6.57
N SER A 420 -7.68 -18.04 -6.29
CA SER A 420 -8.44 -19.05 -7.04
C SER A 420 -9.40 -18.50 -8.11
N ASP A 421 -9.78 -17.22 -8.08
CA ASP A 421 -10.92 -16.72 -8.88
C ASP A 421 -10.66 -16.67 -10.40
N ALA A 422 -9.40 -16.56 -10.82
CA ALA A 422 -9.02 -16.57 -12.23
C ALA A 422 -7.53 -16.87 -12.42
N SER A 423 -7.19 -18.15 -12.60
CA SER A 423 -5.82 -18.63 -12.88
C SER A 423 -5.15 -17.94 -14.08
N ILE A 424 -5.94 -17.40 -15.01
CA ILE A 424 -5.45 -16.62 -16.15
C ILE A 424 -4.75 -15.32 -15.75
N HIS A 425 -5.10 -14.70 -14.60
CA HIS A 425 -4.47 -13.44 -14.18
C HIS A 425 -2.97 -13.60 -13.94
N ASP A 426 -2.51 -14.74 -13.41
CA ASP A 426 -1.08 -14.94 -13.18
C ASP A 426 -0.32 -15.09 -14.51
N ILE A 427 -0.94 -15.69 -15.53
CA ILE A 427 -0.41 -15.75 -16.91
C ILE A 427 -0.39 -14.36 -17.53
N VAL A 428 -1.45 -13.57 -17.36
CA VAL A 428 -1.53 -12.18 -17.86
C VAL A 428 -0.46 -11.33 -17.18
N LYS A 429 -0.34 -11.37 -15.85
CA LYS A 429 0.68 -10.66 -15.07
C LYS A 429 2.10 -11.05 -15.51
N ALA A 430 2.34 -12.34 -15.68
CA ALA A 430 3.61 -12.83 -16.20
C ALA A 430 3.90 -12.34 -17.62
N THR A 431 2.87 -12.26 -18.48
CA THR A 431 3.01 -11.71 -19.83
C THR A 431 3.32 -10.21 -19.76
N THR A 432 2.60 -9.43 -18.95
CA THR A 432 2.81 -7.98 -18.81
C THR A 432 4.18 -7.64 -18.22
N ALA A 433 4.73 -8.49 -17.34
CA ALA A 433 6.08 -8.35 -16.80
C ALA A 433 7.21 -8.60 -17.82
N ASN A 434 6.88 -9.21 -18.96
CA ASN A 434 7.85 -9.54 -20.01
C ASN A 434 7.66 -8.73 -21.29
N THR A 435 6.43 -8.31 -21.62
CA THR A 435 6.15 -7.54 -22.83
C THR A 435 4.94 -6.62 -22.66
N SER A 436 5.04 -5.41 -23.20
CA SER A 436 3.95 -4.43 -23.20
C SER A 436 3.03 -4.51 -24.42
N VAL A 437 3.37 -5.32 -25.41
CA VAL A 437 2.66 -5.41 -26.71
C VAL A 437 1.18 -5.75 -26.52
N PHE A 438 0.85 -6.56 -25.52
CA PHE A 438 -0.53 -7.01 -25.25
C PHE A 438 -1.27 -6.17 -24.20
N ASN A 439 -0.64 -5.13 -23.62
CA ASN A 439 -1.22 -4.36 -22.53
C ASN A 439 -2.58 -3.76 -22.90
N GLY A 440 -2.70 -3.18 -24.11
CA GLY A 440 -3.96 -2.64 -24.60
C GLY A 440 -5.05 -3.71 -24.79
N PHE A 441 -4.67 -4.90 -25.28
CA PHE A 441 -5.58 -6.03 -25.42
C PHE A 441 -6.09 -6.51 -24.05
N PHE A 442 -5.20 -6.72 -23.09
CA PHE A 442 -5.57 -7.14 -21.73
C PHE A 442 -6.42 -6.08 -21.02
N ALA A 443 -6.09 -4.79 -21.16
CA ALA A 443 -6.91 -3.72 -20.62
C ALA A 443 -8.32 -3.67 -21.24
N LYS A 444 -8.47 -3.97 -22.54
CA LYS A 444 -9.77 -4.09 -23.19
C LYS A 444 -10.54 -5.33 -22.72
N MET A 445 -9.83 -6.44 -22.53
CA MET A 445 -10.39 -7.68 -21.99
C MET A 445 -11.00 -7.43 -20.61
N GLU A 446 -10.27 -6.77 -19.69
CA GLU A 446 -10.78 -6.46 -18.36
C GLU A 446 -12.08 -5.67 -18.42
N ARG A 447 -12.11 -4.58 -19.20
CA ARG A 447 -13.32 -3.75 -19.39
C ARG A 447 -14.50 -4.56 -19.89
N THR A 448 -14.25 -5.48 -20.83
CA THR A 448 -15.31 -6.27 -21.49
C THR A 448 -15.83 -7.37 -20.56
N MET A 449 -14.92 -8.06 -19.88
CA MET A 449 -15.26 -9.15 -18.96
C MET A 449 -15.83 -8.63 -17.65
N GLY A 450 -15.69 -7.34 -17.36
CA GLY A 450 -16.13 -6.73 -16.11
C GLY A 450 -15.32 -7.25 -14.93
N GLY A 451 -14.01 -7.42 -15.13
CA GLY A 451 -13.11 -7.77 -14.04
C GLY A 451 -13.19 -6.71 -12.93
N ASN A 452 -13.19 -7.19 -11.69
CA ASN A 452 -13.33 -6.41 -10.45
C ASN A 452 -14.45 -5.36 -10.45
N LYS A 453 -15.68 -5.80 -10.71
CA LYS A 453 -16.87 -5.01 -10.37
C LYS A 453 -17.14 -5.06 -8.87
N PHE A 454 -17.68 -3.97 -8.34
CA PHE A 454 -18.26 -3.97 -7.00
C PHE A 454 -19.25 -5.12 -6.86
N LYS A 455 -19.32 -5.69 -5.65
CA LYS A 455 -20.40 -6.60 -5.27
C LYS A 455 -21.44 -5.82 -4.46
N HIS A 456 -22.67 -6.31 -4.46
CA HIS A 456 -23.71 -5.76 -3.59
C HIS A 456 -23.24 -5.85 -2.12
N PRO A 457 -23.43 -4.81 -1.28
CA PRO A 457 -22.94 -4.78 0.10
C PRO A 457 -23.41 -5.95 0.94
N ASP A 458 -24.67 -6.33 0.77
CA ASP A 458 -25.27 -7.37 1.61
C ASP A 458 -24.63 -8.74 1.43
N LEU A 459 -23.94 -8.98 0.30
CA LEU A 459 -23.23 -10.23 0.07
C LEU A 459 -22.04 -10.42 1.02
N VAL A 460 -21.57 -9.39 1.72
CA VAL A 460 -20.52 -9.55 2.74
C VAL A 460 -20.97 -10.52 3.84
N TRP A 461 -22.25 -10.49 4.21
CA TRP A 461 -22.76 -11.21 5.38
C TRP A 461 -22.95 -12.70 5.10
N GLU A 462 -22.88 -13.06 3.83
CA GLU A 462 -22.91 -14.44 3.33
C GLU A 462 -21.50 -14.95 2.97
N ALA A 463 -20.48 -14.08 3.03
CA ALA A 463 -19.13 -14.44 2.67
C ALA A 463 -18.43 -15.19 3.80
N ASP A 464 -17.65 -16.18 3.43
CA ASP A 464 -16.73 -16.87 4.33
C ASP A 464 -15.42 -16.08 4.42
N PHE A 465 -14.95 -15.77 5.62
CA PHE A 465 -13.76 -14.97 5.85
C PHE A 465 -12.72 -15.73 6.64
N GLU A 466 -11.49 -15.64 6.15
CA GLU A 466 -10.30 -15.97 6.94
C GLU A 466 -10.07 -14.90 8.03
N PRO A 467 -9.32 -15.22 9.10
CA PRO A 467 -9.01 -14.29 10.17
C PRO A 467 -8.54 -12.93 9.62
N MET A 468 -9.01 -11.83 10.22
CA MET A 468 -8.70 -10.45 9.79
C MET A 468 -9.22 -10.08 8.39
N GLY A 469 -10.07 -10.91 7.78
CA GLY A 469 -10.63 -10.67 6.45
C GLY A 469 -9.60 -10.79 5.31
N VAL A 470 -8.50 -11.52 5.57
CA VAL A 470 -7.40 -11.72 4.62
C VAL A 470 -7.34 -13.17 4.16
N TRP A 471 -7.62 -13.43 2.87
CA TRP A 471 -7.46 -14.78 2.30
C TRP A 471 -6.03 -15.31 2.46
N SER A 472 -5.92 -16.59 2.82
CA SER A 472 -4.69 -17.39 2.73
C SER A 472 -4.32 -17.60 1.25
N GLU A 473 -3.02 -17.55 0.94
CA GLU A 473 -2.47 -17.74 -0.42
C GLU A 473 -2.41 -19.23 -0.80
#